data_AF-A0A182ANQ6-F1
#
_entry.id   AF-A0A182ANQ6-F1
#
_cell.length_a   1.000
_cell.length_b   1.000
_cell.length_c   1.000
_cell.angle_alpha   90.00
_cell.angle_beta   90.00
_cell.angle_gamma   90.00
#
_symmetry.space_group_name_H-M   'P 1'
#
loop_
_entity.id
_entity.type
_entity.pdbx_description
1 polymer ?
#
loop_
_entity_poly.entity_id
_entity_poly.type
_entity_poly.pdbx_seq_one_letter_code
_entity_poly.pdbx_strand_id
1 'polypeptide(L)'
;MSLVEVMVGAGVFALSAGCSLQVWSGTASWSQRAERQRQEQEQLETRLLAVQAVLQQHAGTPLASDCDAALAALAPRLPAQGAWVAQDGGVLVVLDGAEAARRQRWFDPAAYGLCGVEAAAAPEEP
;
A
#
# COMPACT_ATOMS: atom_id res chain seq x y z
N MET A 1 -41.59 28.57 42.14
CA MET A 1 -40.67 27.55 41.61
C MET A 1 -40.47 26.50 42.68
N SER A 2 -40.82 25.25 42.40
CA SER A 2 -40.69 24.17 43.39
C SER A 2 -39.31 23.51 43.26
N LEU A 3 -38.77 23.01 44.38
CA LEU A 3 -37.51 22.25 44.43
C LEU A 3 -37.49 21.07 43.43
N VAL A 4 -38.66 20.51 43.14
CA VAL A 4 -38.86 19.41 42.20
C VAL A 4 -38.58 19.84 40.75
N GLU A 5 -38.99 21.03 40.33
CA GLU A 5 -38.69 21.55 38.98
C GLU A 5 -37.19 21.69 38.74
N VAL A 6 -36.46 22.15 39.76
CA VAL A 6 -35.00 22.31 39.67
C VAL A 6 -34.29 20.96 39.57
N MET A 7 -34.72 19.97 40.36
CA MET A 7 -34.14 18.61 40.28
C MET A 7 -34.44 17.92 38.95
N VAL A 8 -35.67 18.04 38.44
CA VAL A 8 -36.04 17.46 37.14
C VAL A 8 -35.28 18.14 36.01
N GLY A 9 -35.18 19.48 36.02
CA GLY A 9 -34.39 20.23 35.04
C GLY A 9 -32.91 19.84 35.04
N ALA A 10 -32.32 19.68 36.23
CA ALA A 10 -30.93 19.24 36.38
C ALA A 10 -30.71 17.80 35.87
N GLY A 11 -31.65 16.88 36.14
CA GLY A 11 -31.58 15.50 35.66
C GLY A 11 -31.65 15.40 34.14
N VAL A 12 -32.59 16.11 33.51
CA VAL A 12 -32.72 16.16 32.04
C VAL A 12 -31.46 16.77 31.41
N PHE A 13 -30.94 17.86 31.99
CA PHE A 13 -29.72 18.49 31.52
C PHE A 13 -28.52 17.53 31.62
N ALA A 14 -28.32 16.86 32.75
CA ALA A 14 -27.22 15.91 32.93
C ALA A 14 -27.28 14.74 31.95
N LEU A 15 -28.48 14.19 31.69
CA LEU A 15 -28.67 13.12 30.70
C LEU A 15 -28.36 13.61 29.28
N SER A 16 -28.88 14.77 28.89
CA SER A 16 -28.59 15.36 27.57
C SER A 16 -27.10 15.66 27.37
N ALA A 17 -26.43 16.14 28.41
CA ALA A 17 -25.00 16.42 28.40
C ALA A 17 -24.18 15.12 28.30
N GLY A 18 -24.57 14.06 29.02
CA GLY A 18 -23.94 12.74 28.96
C GLY A 18 -24.04 12.11 27.56
N CYS A 19 -25.24 12.10 26.97
CA CYS A 19 -25.43 11.58 25.61
C CYS A 19 -24.62 12.37 24.58
N SER A 20 -24.54 13.70 24.72
CA SER A 20 -23.74 14.54 23.83
C SER A 20 -22.25 14.18 23.90
N LEU A 21 -21.69 14.06 25.12
CA LEU A 21 -20.29 13.71 25.31
C LEU A 21 -19.92 12.34 24.73
N GLN A 22 -20.82 11.35 24.79
CA GLN A 22 -20.61 10.03 24.19
C GLN A 22 -20.51 10.10 22.67
N VAL A 23 -21.35 10.92 22.02
CA VAL A 23 -21.27 11.13 20.57
C VAL A 23 -19.95 11.81 20.19
N TRP A 24 -19.58 12.90 20.88
CA TRP A 24 -18.36 13.65 20.59
C TRP A 24 -17.09 12.81 20.79
N SER A 25 -17.00 12.06 21.89
CA SER A 25 -15.87 11.14 22.14
C SER A 25 -15.82 9.99 21.13
N GLY A 26 -16.98 9.46 20.73
CA GLY A 26 -17.10 8.48 19.65
C GLY A 26 -16.53 9.02 18.34
N THR A 27 -16.97 10.21 17.91
CA THR A 27 -16.50 10.84 16.67
C THR A 27 -15.01 11.17 16.67
N ALA A 28 -14.47 11.63 17.80
CA ALA A 28 -13.05 11.94 17.94
C ALA A 28 -12.17 10.67 17.83
N SER A 29 -12.63 9.55 18.41
CA SER A 29 -11.93 8.27 18.28
C SER A 29 -11.98 7.70 16.86
N TRP A 30 -13.06 7.97 16.12
CA TRP A 30 -13.24 7.49 14.76
C TRP A 30 -12.39 8.29 13.78
N SER A 31 -12.34 9.62 13.91
CA SER A 31 -11.46 10.45 13.08
C SER A 31 -9.99 10.07 13.27
N GLN A 32 -9.55 9.81 14.51
CA GLN A 32 -8.18 9.39 14.77
C GLN A 32 -7.86 8.02 14.17
N ARG A 33 -8.79 7.07 14.22
CA ARG A 33 -8.62 5.76 13.57
C ARG A 33 -8.60 5.87 12.05
N ALA A 34 -9.49 6.68 11.47
CA ALA A 34 -9.50 6.93 10.04
C ALA A 34 -8.19 7.56 9.55
N GLU A 35 -7.61 8.48 10.32
CA GLU A 35 -6.34 9.10 9.99
C GLU A 35 -5.17 8.09 10.03
N ARG A 36 -5.12 7.23 11.06
CA ARG A 36 -4.13 6.16 11.12
C ARG A 36 -4.22 5.21 9.93
N GLN A 37 -5.43 4.80 9.57
CA GLN A 37 -5.65 3.92 8.42
C GLN A 37 -5.23 4.59 7.10
N ARG A 38 -5.45 5.89 6.94
CA ARG A 38 -4.95 6.64 5.76
C ARG A 38 -3.44 6.66 5.71
N GLN A 39 -2.78 6.98 6.82
CA GLN A 39 -1.32 7.01 6.90
C GLN A 39 -0.71 5.65 6.58
N GLU A 40 -1.32 4.56 7.04
CA GLU A 40 -0.88 3.20 6.72
C GLU A 40 -1.06 2.87 5.24
N GLN A 41 -2.18 3.27 4.63
CA GLN A 41 -2.40 3.09 3.19
C GLN A 41 -1.39 3.87 2.35
N GLU A 42 -1.15 5.13 2.70
CA GLU A 42 -0.15 5.99 2.04
C GLU A 42 1.27 5.41 2.18
N GLN A 43 1.58 4.81 3.32
CA GLN A 43 2.87 4.17 3.55
C GLN A 43 3.05 2.92 2.65
N LEU A 44 2.02 2.08 2.54
CA LEU A 44 2.05 0.92 1.65
C LEU A 44 2.15 1.33 0.18
N GLU A 45 1.44 2.39 -0.22
CA GLU A 45 1.53 2.94 -1.58
C GLU A 45 2.92 3.48 -1.89
N THR A 46 3.52 4.23 -0.96
CA THR A 46 4.89 4.73 -1.10
C THR A 46 5.89 3.59 -1.26
N ARG A 47 5.72 2.49 -0.50
CA ARG A 47 6.56 1.30 -0.64
C ARG A 47 6.38 0.62 -2.00
N LEU A 48 5.15 0.49 -2.52
CA LEU A 48 4.92 -0.02 -3.88
C LEU A 48 5.54 0.88 -4.95
N LEU A 49 5.47 2.20 -4.79
CA LEU A 49 6.10 3.14 -5.70
C LEU A 49 7.63 3.05 -5.67
N ALA A 50 8.23 2.78 -4.51
CA ALA A 50 9.67 2.54 -4.42
C ALA A 50 10.10 1.29 -5.21
N VAL A 51 9.31 0.20 -5.13
CA VAL A 51 9.52 -1.00 -5.96
C VAL A 51 9.44 -0.66 -7.45
N GLN A 52 8.39 0.06 -7.85
CA GLN A 52 8.21 0.48 -9.23
C GLN A 52 9.35 1.38 -9.72
N ALA A 53 9.87 2.26 -8.87
CA ALA A 53 10.98 3.13 -9.21
C ALA A 53 12.27 2.33 -9.47
N VAL A 54 12.56 1.31 -8.66
CA VAL A 54 13.71 0.40 -8.90
C VAL A 54 13.56 -0.33 -10.24
N LEU A 55 12.36 -0.83 -10.54
CA LEU A 55 12.07 -1.47 -11.82
C LEU A 55 12.27 -0.51 -12.99
N GLN A 56 11.74 0.71 -12.88
CA GLN A 56 11.86 1.74 -13.91
C GLN A 56 13.31 2.22 -14.12
N GLN A 57 14.14 2.26 -13.07
CA GLN A 57 15.56 2.59 -13.21
C GLN A 57 16.32 1.61 -14.11
N HIS A 58 15.85 0.37 -14.22
CA HIS A 58 16.46 -0.67 -15.03
C HIS A 58 15.69 -0.90 -16.35
N ALA A 59 14.63 -0.13 -16.59
CA ALA A 59 13.79 -0.33 -17.76
C ALA A 59 14.59 -0.14 -19.05
N GLY A 60 14.37 -1.04 -20.01
CA GLY A 60 15.07 -1.07 -21.29
C GLY A 60 16.51 -1.61 -21.22
N THR A 61 17.03 -1.96 -20.04
CA THR A 61 18.27 -2.73 -19.92
C THR A 61 17.95 -4.21 -19.74
N PRO A 62 18.17 -5.07 -20.76
CA PRO A 62 17.92 -6.48 -20.62
C PRO A 62 18.90 -7.08 -19.61
N LEU A 63 18.36 -7.68 -18.55
CA LEU A 63 19.14 -8.34 -17.50
C LEU A 63 19.43 -9.80 -17.85
N ALA A 64 18.49 -10.45 -18.52
CA ALA A 64 18.61 -11.82 -19.02
C ALA A 64 17.67 -12.04 -20.21
N SER A 65 17.88 -13.11 -20.97
CA SER A 65 16.94 -13.54 -22.02
C SER A 65 15.65 -14.11 -21.43
N ASP A 66 15.76 -14.83 -20.32
CA ASP A 66 14.66 -15.43 -19.56
C ASP A 66 14.17 -14.49 -18.45
N CYS A 67 12.85 -14.40 -18.28
CA CYS A 67 12.23 -13.53 -17.29
C CYS A 67 12.45 -14.01 -15.86
N ASP A 68 12.53 -15.33 -15.63
CA ASP A 68 12.84 -15.86 -14.30
C ASP A 68 14.28 -15.54 -13.89
N ALA A 69 15.22 -15.61 -14.83
CA ALA A 69 16.61 -15.22 -14.61
C ALA A 69 16.75 -13.70 -14.40
N ALA A 70 16.00 -12.88 -15.15
CA ALA A 70 15.97 -11.44 -14.96
C ALA A 70 15.42 -11.06 -13.57
N LEU A 71 14.35 -11.73 -13.12
CA LEU A 71 13.79 -11.55 -11.78
C LEU A 71 14.77 -11.94 -10.68
N ALA A 72 15.48 -13.07 -10.82
CA ALA A 72 16.51 -13.48 -9.87
C ALA A 72 17.67 -12.45 -9.77
N ALA A 73 18.07 -11.86 -10.90
CA ALA A 73 19.08 -10.79 -10.92
C ALA A 73 18.59 -9.47 -10.32
N LEU A 74 17.28 -9.22 -10.37
CA LEU A 74 16.65 -8.02 -9.84
C LEU A 74 16.34 -8.13 -8.33
N ALA A 75 16.03 -9.33 -7.84
CA ALA A 75 15.70 -9.62 -6.44
C ALA A 75 16.62 -8.93 -5.39
N PRO A 76 17.96 -8.94 -5.51
CA PRO A 76 18.83 -8.27 -4.53
C PRO A 76 18.75 -6.74 -4.57
N ARG A 77 18.22 -6.15 -5.64
CA ARG A 77 18.07 -4.69 -5.81
C ARG A 77 16.71 -4.17 -5.35
N LEU A 78 15.75 -5.07 -5.19
CA LEU A 78 14.40 -4.75 -4.74
C LEU A 78 14.38 -4.49 -3.23
N PRO A 79 13.55 -3.55 -2.75
CA PRO A 79 13.45 -3.29 -1.32
C PRO A 79 12.90 -4.52 -0.59
N ALA A 80 13.55 -4.95 0.49
CA ALA A 80 13.21 -6.16 1.26
C ALA A 80 11.87 -6.10 2.03
N GLN A 81 10.99 -5.14 1.71
CA GLN A 81 9.85 -4.75 2.52
C GLN A 81 8.55 -5.47 2.13
N GLY A 82 8.59 -6.78 1.86
CA GLY A 82 7.41 -7.55 1.45
C GLY A 82 7.74 -8.95 0.95
N ALA A 83 6.71 -9.73 0.66
CA ALA A 83 6.84 -11.03 0.02
C ALA A 83 6.82 -10.89 -1.50
N TRP A 84 7.72 -11.62 -2.16
CA TRP A 84 7.88 -11.64 -3.61
C TRP A 84 7.55 -13.05 -4.08
N VAL A 85 6.52 -13.16 -4.91
CA VAL A 85 6.12 -14.44 -5.49
C VAL A 85 6.33 -14.33 -6.99
N ALA A 86 7.40 -14.96 -7.48
CA ALA A 86 7.62 -15.13 -8.90
C ALA A 86 6.63 -16.18 -9.43
N GLN A 87 5.91 -15.84 -10.50
CA GLN A 87 4.94 -16.72 -11.15
C GLN A 87 4.83 -16.32 -12.62
N ASP A 88 4.67 -17.27 -13.53
CA ASP A 88 4.36 -17.02 -14.95
C ASP A 88 5.23 -15.94 -15.63
N GLY A 89 6.53 -15.87 -15.32
CA GLY A 89 7.46 -14.87 -15.86
C GLY A 89 7.29 -13.45 -15.31
N GLY A 90 6.40 -13.23 -14.34
CA GLY A 90 6.25 -11.98 -13.60
C GLY A 90 6.45 -12.16 -12.09
N VAL A 91 6.30 -11.06 -11.35
CA VAL A 91 6.43 -11.06 -9.89
C VAL A 91 5.25 -10.37 -9.24
N LEU A 92 4.58 -11.10 -8.33
CA LEU A 92 3.60 -10.54 -7.43
C LEU A 92 4.31 -10.00 -6.19
N VAL A 93 4.15 -8.71 -5.96
CA VAL A 93 4.66 -8.03 -4.76
C VAL A 93 3.53 -7.90 -3.77
N VAL A 94 3.72 -8.46 -2.59
CA VAL A 94 2.76 -8.40 -1.50
C VAL A 94 3.38 -7.63 -0.35
N LEU A 95 2.74 -6.51 0.00
CA LEU A 95 3.10 -5.68 1.14
C LEU A 95 2.01 -5.81 2.21
N ASP A 96 2.42 -6.28 3.38
CA ASP A 96 1.57 -6.31 4.56
C ASP A 96 1.86 -5.06 5.41
N GLY A 97 0.78 -4.39 5.82
CA GLY A 97 0.77 -3.26 6.73
C GLY A 97 0.24 -3.66 8.11
N ALA A 98 0.05 -2.66 8.96
CA ALA A 98 -0.65 -2.84 10.22
C ALA A 98 -2.18 -3.03 10.00
N GLU A 99 -2.89 -3.46 11.05
CA GLU A 99 -4.35 -3.65 11.06
C GLU A 99 -4.93 -4.44 9.86
N ALA A 100 -4.21 -5.46 9.38
CA ALA A 100 -4.57 -6.28 8.22
C ALA A 100 -4.68 -5.52 6.88
N ALA A 101 -4.11 -4.31 6.79
CA ALA A 101 -3.93 -3.62 5.52
C ALA A 101 -2.97 -4.43 4.65
N ARG A 102 -3.42 -4.84 3.46
CA ARG A 102 -2.60 -5.60 2.51
C ARG A 102 -2.69 -4.95 1.14
N ARG A 103 -1.54 -4.74 0.51
CA ARG A 103 -1.44 -4.27 -0.87
C ARG A 103 -0.68 -5.29 -1.69
N GLN A 104 -1.21 -5.59 -2.87
CA GLN A 104 -0.55 -6.49 -3.81
C GLN A 104 -0.51 -5.86 -5.20
N ARG A 105 0.59 -6.05 -5.91
CA ARG A 105 0.74 -5.59 -7.29
C ARG A 105 1.58 -6.55 -8.10
N TRP A 106 1.09 -6.86 -9.28
CA TRP A 106 1.82 -7.62 -10.28
C TRP A 106 2.78 -6.71 -11.05
N PHE A 107 4.00 -7.18 -11.26
CA PHE A 107 4.97 -6.56 -12.15
C PHE A 107 5.44 -7.57 -13.17
N ASP A 108 5.38 -7.18 -14.43
CA ASP A 108 5.85 -7.98 -15.56
C ASP A 108 7.21 -7.43 -16.01
N PRO A 109 8.33 -8.17 -15.82
CA PRO A 109 9.66 -7.74 -16.23
C PRO A 109 9.79 -7.54 -17.75
N ALA A 110 9.02 -8.27 -18.57
CA ALA A 110 9.03 -8.09 -20.02
C ALA A 110 8.42 -6.74 -20.42
N ALA A 111 7.40 -6.27 -19.69
CA ALA A 111 6.80 -4.95 -19.89
C ALA A 111 7.79 -3.79 -19.59
N TYR A 112 8.82 -4.05 -18.79
CA TYR A 112 9.92 -3.11 -18.52
C TYR A 112 11.14 -3.33 -19.43
N GLY A 113 11.11 -4.29 -20.37
CA GLY A 113 12.25 -4.64 -21.22
C GLY A 113 13.43 -5.24 -20.45
N LEU A 114 13.17 -5.86 -19.29
CA LEU A 114 14.18 -6.50 -18.44
C LEU A 114 14.51 -7.92 -18.91
N CYS A 115 13.59 -8.54 -19.64
CA CYS A 115 13.72 -9.85 -20.27
C CYS A 115 13.08 -9.84 -21.65
N GLY A 116 13.39 -10.88 -22.45
CA GLY A 116 13.01 -10.94 -23.85
C GLY A 116 14.05 -10.25 -24.72
N VAL A 117 15.01 -11.03 -25.20
CA VAL A 117 15.75 -10.71 -26.42
C VAL A 117 15.00 -11.34 -27.56
N GLU A 118 14.33 -10.54 -28.39
CA GLU A 118 14.60 -10.75 -29.81
C GLU A 118 16.03 -10.27 -30.01
N ALA A 119 16.88 -11.15 -30.51
CA ALA A 119 18.14 -10.77 -31.11
C ALA A 119 17.86 -9.57 -32.03
N ALA A 120 18.31 -8.38 -31.63
CA ALA A 120 18.42 -7.28 -32.56
C ALA A 120 19.35 -7.78 -33.67
N ALA A 121 18.75 -8.12 -34.80
CA ALA A 121 19.41 -8.65 -35.97
C ALA A 121 20.63 -7.77 -36.29
N ALA A 122 21.78 -8.44 -36.43
CA ALA A 122 22.96 -7.84 -37.03
C ALA A 122 22.56 -7.19 -38.36
N PRO A 123 22.95 -5.94 -38.64
CA PRO A 123 22.99 -5.48 -40.02
C PRO A 123 24.05 -6.32 -40.73
N GLU A 124 23.61 -7.23 -41.63
CA GLU A 124 24.46 -7.79 -42.67
C GLU A 124 25.07 -6.64 -43.48
N GLU A 125 26.39 -6.54 -43.48
CA GLU A 125 27.17 -5.77 -44.45
C GLU A 125 26.97 -6.33 -45.86
N PRO A 126 26.77 -5.45 -46.87
CA PRO A 126 27.25 -5.69 -48.24
C PRO A 126 28.58 -4.97 -48.52
#